data_AF-A0A1A7ZXY2-F1
#
_entry.id   AF-A0A1A7ZXY2-F1
#
_cell.length_a   1.000
_cell.length_b   1.000
_cell.length_c   1.000
_cell.angle_alpha   90.00
_cell.angle_beta   90.00
_cell.angle_gamma   90.00
#
_symmetry.space_group_name_H-M   'P 1'
#
loop_
_entity.id
_entity.type
_entity.pdbx_description
1 polymer ?
#
loop_
_entity_poly.entity_id
_entity_poly.type
_entity_poly.pdbx_seq_one_letter_code
_entity_poly.pdbx_strand_id
1 'polypeptide(L)'
;DLVLADRGFNVKDSVNSYHAELKLPAFTRGKKQLDPVDLEDTRCLASLRIHIERVIGVLRQKYTILQSSVSIGFTDIDTENDVTYLDKIVKVCCALTNVCESVVPFQ
;
A
#
# COMPACT_ATOMS: atom_id res chain seq x y z
N ASP A 1 -0.36 -12.73 5.84
CA ASP A 1 -0.79 -11.46 5.20
C ASP A 1 -0.24 -11.32 3.80
N LEU A 2 -0.85 -10.42 3.00
CA LEU A 2 -0.45 -10.10 1.64
C LEU A 2 0.04 -8.66 1.57
N VAL A 3 1.21 -8.42 1.00
CA VAL A 3 1.78 -7.09 0.77
C VAL A 3 1.89 -6.85 -0.73
N LEU A 4 1.31 -5.75 -1.19
CA LEU A 4 1.44 -5.27 -2.57
C LEU A 4 2.53 -4.21 -2.62
N ALA A 5 3.48 -4.35 -3.55
CA ALA A 5 4.47 -3.31 -3.81
C ALA A 5 4.59 -3.02 -5.29
N ASP A 6 4.87 -1.77 -5.62
CA ASP A 6 5.19 -1.38 -6.98
C ASP A 6 6.55 -1.97 -7.40
N ARG A 7 6.84 -1.91 -8.70
CA ARG A 7 8.11 -2.40 -9.22
C ARG A 7 9.27 -1.54 -8.70
N GLY A 8 10.38 -2.19 -8.38
CA GLY A 8 11.61 -1.53 -7.91
C GLY A 8 11.79 -1.53 -6.39
N PHE A 9 10.78 -1.94 -5.62
CA PHE A 9 10.92 -2.13 -4.18
C PHE A 9 11.60 -3.46 -3.86
N ASN A 10 12.76 -3.40 -3.19
CA ASN A 10 13.47 -4.58 -2.72
C ASN A 10 13.14 -4.86 -1.24
N VAL A 11 11.91 -5.32 -0.98
CA VAL A 11 11.37 -5.55 0.38
C VAL A 11 11.01 -7.01 0.64
N LYS A 12 11.39 -7.93 -0.24
CA LYS A 12 10.99 -9.34 -0.17
C LYS A 12 11.41 -9.99 1.15
N ASP A 13 12.65 -9.79 1.58
CA ASP A 13 13.17 -10.40 2.80
C ASP A 13 12.48 -9.84 4.04
N SER A 14 12.26 -8.51 4.07
CA SER A 14 11.51 -7.83 5.14
C SER A 14 10.05 -8.27 5.21
N VAL A 15 9.39 -8.56 4.08
CA VAL A 15 8.00 -9.06 4.10
C VAL A 15 7.96 -10.52 4.55
N ASN A 16 8.90 -11.33 4.06
CA ASN A 16 8.99 -12.75 4.42
C ASN A 16 9.32 -12.97 5.90
N SER A 17 10.05 -12.06 6.56
CA SER A 17 10.35 -12.16 8.00
C SER A 17 9.09 -12.08 8.88
N TYR A 18 7.99 -11.54 8.35
CA TYR A 18 6.67 -11.53 9.01
C TYR A 18 5.74 -12.65 8.50
N HIS A 19 6.26 -13.65 7.79
CA HIS A 19 5.47 -14.71 7.16
C HIS A 19 4.34 -14.18 6.24
N ALA A 20 4.57 -13.01 5.63
CA ALA A 20 3.67 -12.41 4.66
C ALA A 20 4.15 -12.70 3.22
N GLU A 21 3.22 -12.67 2.27
CA GLU A 21 3.51 -12.85 0.86
C GLU A 21 3.63 -11.49 0.16
N LEU A 22 4.74 -11.27 -0.56
CA LEU A 22 4.91 -10.11 -1.43
C LEU A 22 4.36 -10.38 -2.84
N LYS A 23 3.37 -9.61 -3.27
CA LYS A 23 2.86 -9.61 -4.65
C LYS A 23 3.34 -8.37 -5.39
N LEU A 24 3.97 -8.61 -6.54
CA LEU A 24 4.41 -7.58 -7.47
C LEU A 24 3.55 -7.65 -8.74
N PRO A 25 3.34 -6.53 -9.46
CA PRO A 25 2.64 -6.53 -10.74
C PRO A 25 3.33 -7.47 -11.74
N ALA A 26 2.55 -8.25 -12.48
CA ALA A 26 3.08 -9.18 -13.47
C ALA A 26 3.90 -8.49 -14.56
N PHE A 27 4.78 -9.28 -15.16
CA PHE A 27 5.80 -8.80 -16.07
C PHE A 27 5.80 -9.57 -17.38
N THR A 28 5.81 -8.82 -18.50
CA THR A 28 5.84 -9.38 -19.85
C THR A 28 7.23 -9.34 -20.48
N ARG A 29 8.30 -9.00 -19.74
CA ARG A 29 9.63 -8.88 -20.36
C ARG A 29 10.10 -10.23 -20.90
N GLY A 30 10.39 -10.25 -22.20
CA GLY A 30 10.79 -11.45 -22.91
C GLY A 30 9.64 -12.37 -23.30
N LYS A 31 8.38 -12.02 -22.99
CA LYS A 31 7.18 -12.76 -23.40
C LYS A 31 6.28 -11.87 -24.27
N LYS A 32 5.65 -12.44 -25.30
CA LYS A 32 4.65 -11.70 -26.11
C LYS A 32 3.40 -11.37 -25.30
N GLN A 33 2.95 -12.29 -24.44
CA GLN A 33 1.75 -12.17 -23.59
C GLN A 33 1.96 -12.95 -22.27
N LEU A 34 1.11 -12.69 -21.26
CA LEU A 34 1.03 -13.49 -20.05
C LEU A 34 0.29 -14.81 -20.31
N ASP A 35 0.57 -15.82 -19.51
CA ASP A 35 -0.23 -17.05 -19.48
C ASP A 35 -1.67 -16.70 -19.04
N PRO A 36 -2.71 -17.38 -19.56
CA PRO A 36 -4.10 -17.13 -19.13
C PRO A 36 -4.30 -17.17 -17.61
N VAL A 37 -3.60 -18.05 -16.90
CA VAL A 37 -3.70 -18.14 -15.42
C VAL A 37 -3.06 -16.92 -14.77
N ASP A 38 -1.84 -16.57 -15.18
CA ASP A 38 -1.13 -15.38 -14.69
C ASP A 38 -1.93 -14.09 -14.97
N LEU A 39 -2.68 -14.05 -16.07
CA LEU A 39 -3.48 -12.91 -16.49
C LEU A 39 -4.66 -12.67 -15.54
N GLU A 40 -5.36 -13.73 -15.12
CA GLU A 40 -6.47 -13.61 -14.17
C GLU A 40 -5.98 -13.16 -12.79
N ASP A 41 -4.87 -13.73 -12.30
CA ASP A 41 -4.23 -13.29 -11.06
C ASP A 41 -3.81 -11.83 -11.12
N THR A 42 -3.21 -11.42 -12.24
CA THR A 42 -2.84 -10.02 -12.48
C THR A 42 -4.06 -9.10 -12.46
N ARG A 43 -5.20 -9.55 -13.01
CA ARG A 43 -6.44 -8.78 -13.02
C ARG A 43 -6.96 -8.56 -11.59
N CYS A 44 -6.95 -9.60 -10.77
CA CYS A 44 -7.32 -9.49 -9.35
C CYS A 44 -6.41 -8.50 -8.61
N LEU A 45 -5.09 -8.62 -8.78
CA LEU A 45 -4.11 -7.70 -8.17
C LEU A 45 -4.29 -6.25 -8.65
N ALA A 46 -4.61 -6.06 -9.94
CA ALA A 46 -4.87 -4.73 -10.49
C ALA A 46 -6.13 -4.08 -9.87
N SER A 47 -7.21 -4.85 -9.68
CA SER A 47 -8.41 -4.37 -8.98
C SER A 47 -8.11 -3.94 -7.54
N LEU A 48 -7.32 -4.73 -6.81
CA LEU A 48 -6.88 -4.38 -5.45
C LEU A 48 -6.01 -3.12 -5.44
N ARG A 49 -5.08 -2.98 -6.40
CA ARG A 49 -4.23 -1.79 -6.53
C ARG A 49 -5.06 -0.53 -6.77
N ILE A 50 -6.07 -0.59 -7.64
CA ILE A 50 -7.01 0.52 -7.87
C ILE A 50 -7.72 0.91 -6.57
N HIS A 51 -8.15 -0.08 -5.77
CA HIS A 51 -8.78 0.18 -4.49
C HIS A 51 -7.82 0.89 -3.52
N ILE A 52 -6.59 0.40 -3.39
CA ILE A 52 -5.57 0.99 -2.50
C ILE A 52 -5.23 2.42 -2.93
N GLU A 53 -5.03 2.67 -4.23
CA GLU A 53 -4.75 4.01 -4.74
C GLU A 53 -5.89 5.01 -4.45
N ARG A 54 -7.15 4.56 -4.54
CA ARG A 54 -8.31 5.38 -4.14
C ARG A 54 -8.28 5.72 -2.65
N VAL A 55 -8.00 4.74 -1.79
CA VAL A 55 -7.87 4.96 -0.34
C VAL A 55 -6.74 5.94 -0.03
N ILE A 56 -5.57 5.79 -0.67
CA ILE A 56 -4.45 6.73 -0.55
C ILE A 56 -4.89 8.14 -1.00
N GLY A 57 -5.62 8.25 -2.11
CA GLY A 57 -6.19 9.51 -2.58
C GLY A 57 -7.10 10.17 -1.55
N VAL A 58 -8.02 9.41 -0.95
CA VAL A 58 -8.92 9.89 0.11
C VAL A 58 -8.14 10.36 1.34
N LEU A 59 -7.14 9.60 1.78
CA LEU A 59 -6.28 9.97 2.90
C LEU A 59 -5.59 11.31 2.66
N ARG A 60 -5.00 11.51 1.48
CA ARG A 60 -4.31 12.76 1.12
C ARG A 60 -5.25 13.93 0.92
N GLN A 61 -6.49 13.69 0.48
CA GLN A 61 -7.51 14.73 0.32
C GLN A 61 -8.08 15.18 1.67
N LYS A 62 -8.30 14.23 2.60
CA LYS A 62 -8.94 14.49 3.89
C LYS A 62 -7.97 15.03 4.94
N TYR A 63 -6.73 14.56 4.92
CA TYR A 63 -5.70 14.94 5.90
C TYR A 63 -4.59 15.73 5.21
N THR A 64 -4.63 17.05 5.35
CA THR A 64 -3.65 17.96 4.74
C THR A 64 -2.20 17.65 5.13
N ILE A 65 -1.97 17.09 6.32
CA ILE A 65 -0.66 16.63 6.79
C ILE A 65 -0.04 15.54 5.89
N LEU A 66 -0.87 14.77 5.17
CA LEU A 66 -0.43 13.73 4.22
C LEU A 66 -0.38 14.24 2.76
N GLN A 67 -0.80 15.49 2.52
CA GLN A 67 -0.89 16.04 1.17
C GLN A 67 0.47 16.56 0.67
N SER A 68 1.22 17.24 1.53
CA SER A 68 2.48 17.91 1.22
C SER A 68 3.72 17.15 1.71
N SER A 69 4.91 17.71 1.46
CA SER A 69 6.13 17.23 2.09
C SER A 69 6.02 17.31 3.61
N VAL A 70 6.52 16.26 4.27
CA VAL A 70 6.57 16.16 5.72
C VAL A 70 7.97 16.56 6.19
N SER A 71 8.07 17.21 7.36
CA SER A 71 9.36 17.53 7.97
C SER A 71 10.16 16.26 8.27
N ILE A 72 11.49 16.31 8.09
CA ILE A 72 12.37 15.17 8.33
C ILE A 72 12.26 14.64 9.76
N GLY A 73 11.95 15.48 10.75
CA GLY A 73 11.78 15.04 12.15
C GLY A 73 10.62 14.06 12.36
N PHE A 74 9.65 13.98 11.43
CA PHE A 74 8.61 12.95 11.51
C PHE A 74 9.11 11.56 11.11
N THR A 75 10.29 11.47 10.47
CA THR A 75 10.95 10.21 10.15
C THR A 75 11.82 9.67 11.30
N ASP A 76 11.94 10.45 12.39
CA ASP A 76 12.60 9.98 13.60
C ASP A 76 11.83 8.78 14.17
N ILE A 77 12.60 7.78 14.63
CA ILE A 77 12.08 6.55 15.19
C ILE A 77 11.65 6.82 16.64
N ASP A 78 10.42 6.45 16.96
CA ASP A 78 10.03 6.25 18.34
C ASP A 78 10.62 4.94 18.86
N THR A 79 11.61 5.07 19.74
CA THR A 79 12.36 3.95 20.32
C THR A 79 11.51 2.98 21.12
N GLU A 80 10.34 3.41 21.61
CA GLU A 80 9.45 2.52 22.38
C GLU A 80 8.66 1.56 21.46
N ASN A 81 8.26 2.04 20.28
CA ASN A 81 7.36 1.32 19.39
C ASN A 81 8.03 0.84 18.08
N ASP A 82 9.31 1.17 17.85
CA ASP A 82 10.08 0.85 16.65
C ASP A 82 9.40 1.27 15.34
N VAL A 83 8.75 2.43 15.38
CA VAL A 83 8.06 3.05 14.23
C VAL A 83 8.34 4.53 14.19
N THR A 84 8.24 5.15 13.02
CA THR A 84 8.41 6.60 12.91
C THR A 84 7.18 7.35 13.43
N TYR A 85 7.34 8.62 13.78
CA TYR A 85 6.18 9.47 14.09
C TYR A 85 5.21 9.58 12.91
N LEU A 86 5.73 9.56 11.67
CA LEU A 86 4.92 9.54 10.46
C LEU A 86 4.07 8.27 10.36
N ASP A 87 4.61 7.10 10.71
CA ASP A 87 3.85 5.84 10.72
C ASP A 87 2.65 5.92 11.67
N LYS A 88 2.84 6.52 12.86
CA LYS A 88 1.76 6.74 13.82
C LYS A 88 0.67 7.65 13.26
N ILE A 89 1.05 8.75 12.60
CA ILE A 89 0.12 9.68 11.97
C ILE A 89 -0.70 8.95 10.89
N VAL A 90 -0.03 8.23 9.99
CA VAL A 90 -0.70 7.46 8.93
C VAL A 90 -1.65 6.43 9.52
N LYS A 91 -1.24 5.70 10.56
CA LYS A 91 -2.07 4.70 11.23
C LYS A 91 -3.35 5.31 11.82
N VAL A 92 -3.25 6.47 12.46
CA VAL A 92 -4.42 7.19 13.00
C VAL A 92 -5.33 7.68 11.87
N CYS A 93 -4.78 8.29 10.81
CA CYS A 93 -5.56 8.72 9.64
C CYS A 93 -6.31 7.56 8.98
N CYS A 94 -5.67 6.40 8.83
CA CYS A 94 -6.29 5.17 8.32
C CYS A 94 -7.41 4.69 9.25
N ALA A 95 -7.16 4.61 10.56
CA ALA A 95 -8.15 4.18 11.54
C ALA A 95 -9.40 5.09 11.53
N LEU A 96 -9.20 6.41 11.46
CA LEU A 96 -10.29 7.39 11.34
C LEU A 96 -11.01 7.33 9.98
N THR A 97 -10.33 6.93 8.91
CA THR A 97 -10.96 6.74 7.60
C THR A 97 -11.80 5.46 7.57
N ASN A 98 -11.36 4.41 8.26
CA ASN A 98 -12.09 3.14 8.35
C ASN A 98 -13.45 3.25 9.06
N VAL A 99 -13.68 4.31 9.85
CA VAL A 99 -14.99 4.59 10.48
C VAL A 99 -15.91 5.48 9.62
N CYS A 100 -15.45 5.92 8.45
CA CYS A 100 -16.24 6.72 7.52
C CYS A 100 -16.95 5.86 6.48
N GLU A 101 -17.76 6.50 5.63
CA GLU A 101 -18.34 5.81 4.47
C GLU A 101 -17.27 5.16 3.59
N SER A 102 -17.61 4.00 3.03
CA SER A 102 -16.69 3.24 2.20
C SER A 102 -16.24 4.06 1.00
N VAL A 103 -14.92 4.06 0.76
CA VAL A 103 -14.29 4.70 -0.41
C VAL A 103 -14.77 4.06 -1.72
N VAL A 104 -15.24 2.81 -1.66
CA VAL A 104 -15.90 2.13 -2.77
C VAL A 104 -17.37 1.93 -2.41
N PRO A 105 -18.31 2.47 -3.20
CA PRO A 105 -19.73 2.21 -3.01
C PRO A 105 -20.00 0.70 -2.98
N PHE A 106 -20.79 0.24 -2.02
CA PHE A 106 -21.28 -1.13 -2.04
C PHE A 106 -22.24 -1.26 -3.24
N GLN A 107 -21.99 -2.25 -4.10
CA GLN A 107 -22.92 -2.64 -5.16
C GLN A 107 -24.05 -3.50 -4.57
#